data_AF-A0AB37HFP1-F1
#
_entry.id   AF-A0AB37HFP1-F1
#
_cell.length_a   1.000
_cell.length_b   1.000
_cell.length_c   1.000
_cell.angle_alpha   90.00
_cell.angle_beta   90.00
_cell.angle_gamma   90.00
#
_symmetry.space_group_name_H-M   'P 1'
#
loop_
_entity.id
_entity.type
_entity.pdbx_description
1 polymer ?
#
loop_
_entity_poly.entity_id
_entity_poly.type
_entity_poly.pdbx_seq_one_letter_code
_entity_poly.pdbx_strand_id
1 'polypeptide(L)'
;MKKHYMLISLLSVFLFCSQQNILTVKAHDHKEIEAKHVHLHISDQEINDLIKKGYTKRDIFKAYFIAKHAKEKLDVETILKVYKQKQSWEETAKYFKVDIEKIKKEHFEKHKQFYKKNKTQIIQYLATYTGKSPKELDTYLKDVDLHFLVVAAAISKKSNTDLNQIIQYKKEGKHLKEIISIEKLDPKSVFNEAKNIHKGIYRAIKK
;
A
#
# COMPACT_ATOMS: atom_id res chain seq x y z
N MET A 1 -40.04 -18.33 -58.79
CA MET A 1 -39.71 -17.06 -58.12
C MET A 1 -39.92 -17.25 -56.61
N LYS A 2 -39.22 -18.11 -55.85
CA LYS A 2 -37.80 -18.19 -55.46
C LYS A 2 -37.18 -16.89 -54.92
N LYS A 3 -37.01 -16.91 -53.58
CA LYS A 3 -36.08 -16.18 -52.72
C LYS A 3 -36.41 -14.70 -52.52
N HIS A 4 -36.90 -14.31 -51.33
CA HIS A 4 -36.52 -13.06 -50.64
C HIS A 4 -37.04 -12.94 -49.18
N TYR A 5 -37.91 -13.81 -48.68
CA TYR A 5 -38.49 -13.67 -47.32
C TYR A 5 -37.76 -14.43 -46.19
N MET A 6 -36.45 -14.59 -46.27
CA MET A 6 -35.67 -15.23 -45.18
C MET A 6 -34.33 -14.53 -44.96
N LEU A 7 -34.34 -13.20 -44.81
CA LEU A 7 -33.11 -12.46 -44.49
C LEU A 7 -33.32 -11.16 -43.69
N ILE A 8 -34.47 -11.00 -43.03
CA ILE A 8 -34.76 -9.80 -42.22
C ILE A 8 -34.87 -10.12 -40.71
N SER A 9 -34.91 -11.39 -40.32
CA SER A 9 -35.08 -11.79 -38.90
C SER A 9 -33.77 -12.02 -38.12
N LEU A 10 -32.59 -11.80 -38.72
CA LEU A 10 -31.29 -12.10 -38.09
C LEU A 10 -30.42 -10.87 -37.80
N LEU A 11 -30.95 -9.66 -38.00
CA LEU A 11 -30.21 -8.40 -37.80
C LEU A 11 -30.73 -7.53 -36.64
N SER A 12 -31.74 -7.99 -35.89
CA SER A 12 -32.37 -7.21 -34.80
C SER A 12 -31.95 -7.59 -33.38
N VAL A 13 -31.04 -8.57 -33.20
CA VAL A 13 -30.58 -8.99 -31.85
C VAL A 13 -29.18 -8.44 -31.50
N PHE A 14 -28.46 -7.83 -32.44
CA PHE A 14 -27.13 -7.26 -32.18
C PHE A 14 -27.13 -5.85 -31.58
N LEU A 15 -28.30 -5.25 -31.32
CA LEU A 15 -28.43 -3.86 -30.85
C LEU A 15 -28.70 -3.72 -29.34
N PHE A 16 -28.63 -4.79 -28.55
CA PHE A 16 -28.98 -4.74 -27.12
C PHE A 16 -27.87 -5.15 -26.13
N CYS A 17 -26.59 -5.19 -26.53
CA CYS A 17 -25.49 -5.58 -25.63
C CYS A 17 -24.27 -4.64 -25.60
N SER A 18 -24.38 -3.39 -26.03
CA SER A 18 -23.22 -2.47 -26.01
C SER A 18 -23.51 -1.08 -25.44
N GLN A 19 -24.41 -0.99 -24.46
CA GLN A 19 -24.49 0.18 -23.58
C GLN A 19 -24.49 -0.24 -22.11
N GLN A 20 -23.45 -0.97 -21.72
CA GLN A 20 -22.97 -0.79 -20.35
C GLN A 20 -22.31 0.58 -20.32
N ASN A 21 -23.10 1.59 -19.92
CA ASN A 21 -22.54 2.83 -19.41
C ASN A 21 -21.65 2.46 -18.24
N ILE A 22 -20.35 2.27 -18.50
CA ILE A 22 -19.33 2.29 -17.47
C ILE A 22 -19.36 3.72 -16.97
N LEU A 23 -20.19 3.98 -15.97
CA LEU A 23 -20.03 5.15 -15.13
C LEU A 23 -18.62 5.02 -14.56
N THR A 24 -17.67 5.71 -15.17
CA THR A 24 -16.36 5.95 -14.58
C THR A 24 -16.60 6.79 -13.33
N VAL A 25 -16.91 6.11 -12.23
CA VAL A 25 -16.99 6.69 -10.90
C VAL A 25 -15.57 7.05 -10.53
N LYS A 26 -15.24 8.33 -10.71
CA LYS A 26 -13.95 8.87 -10.35
C LYS A 26 -13.81 8.75 -8.83
N ALA A 27 -12.85 7.93 -8.39
CA ALA A 27 -12.53 7.74 -6.98
C ALA A 27 -12.34 9.10 -6.28
N HIS A 28 -12.86 9.23 -5.06
CA HIS A 28 -12.90 10.49 -4.32
C HIS A 28 -11.52 11.17 -4.26
N ASP A 29 -11.50 12.47 -4.54
CA ASP A 29 -10.26 13.25 -4.60
C ASP A 29 -9.77 13.51 -3.17
N HIS A 30 -8.52 13.17 -2.89
CA HIS A 30 -7.89 13.44 -1.59
C HIS A 30 -6.85 14.53 -1.82
N LYS A 31 -6.98 15.66 -1.11
CA LYS A 31 -5.93 16.70 -1.08
C LYS A 31 -4.61 16.04 -0.72
N GLU A 32 -3.64 16.16 -1.62
CA GLU A 32 -2.28 15.68 -1.43
C GLU A 32 -1.65 16.45 -0.27
N ILE A 33 -1.55 15.81 0.90
CA ILE A 33 -0.91 16.44 2.06
C ILE A 33 0.57 16.13 1.98
N GLU A 34 1.36 17.18 1.74
CA GLU A 34 2.82 17.18 1.79
C GLU A 34 3.34 16.31 2.93
N ALA A 35 4.16 15.31 2.60
CA ALA A 35 4.63 14.31 3.54
C ALA A 35 5.73 14.88 4.45
N LYS A 36 5.37 15.74 5.42
CA LYS A 36 6.25 16.02 6.55
C LYS A 36 6.54 14.69 7.29
N HIS A 37 7.80 14.43 7.62
CA HIS A 37 8.28 13.22 8.29
C HIS A 37 7.84 13.13 9.76
N VAL A 38 6.56 13.31 10.06
CA VAL A 38 5.98 13.38 11.43
C VAL A 38 6.13 12.07 12.24
N HIS A 39 6.64 10.99 11.64
CA HIS A 39 6.74 9.67 12.29
C HIS A 39 8.11 9.32 12.87
N LEU A 40 9.10 10.21 12.69
CA LEU A 40 10.46 10.01 13.17
C LEU A 40 10.72 11.03 14.26
N HIS A 41 11.04 10.57 15.47
CA HIS A 41 11.57 11.43 16.55
C HIS A 41 13.06 11.72 16.32
N ILE A 42 13.45 11.98 15.07
CA ILE A 42 14.76 12.49 14.67
C ILE A 42 14.49 13.63 13.68
N SER A 43 15.08 14.80 13.93
CA SER A 43 14.83 15.98 13.11
C SER A 43 15.58 15.90 11.78
N ASP A 44 15.09 16.60 10.74
CA ASP A 44 15.81 16.70 9.47
C ASP A 44 17.20 17.35 9.65
N GLN A 45 17.33 18.28 10.61
CA GLN A 45 18.62 18.87 10.98
C GLN A 45 19.59 17.82 11.53
N GLU A 46 19.15 17.00 12.48
CA GLU A 46 19.96 15.93 13.07
C GLU A 46 20.37 14.89 12.02
N ILE A 47 19.48 14.52 11.11
CA ILE A 47 19.81 13.66 9.96
C ILE A 47 20.91 14.29 9.09
N ASN A 48 20.76 15.57 8.75
CA ASN A 48 21.71 16.28 7.90
C ASN A 48 23.09 16.42 8.56
N ASP A 49 23.14 16.66 9.87
CA ASP A 49 24.41 16.75 10.60
C ASP A 49 25.13 15.39 10.69
N LEU A 50 24.39 14.29 10.83
CA LEU A 50 24.96 12.93 10.72
C LEU A 50 25.44 12.61 9.31
N ILE A 51 24.74 13.08 8.27
CA ILE A 51 25.20 12.94 6.87
C ILE A 51 26.52 13.70 6.66
N LYS A 52 26.66 14.92 7.17
CA LYS A 52 27.92 15.69 7.12
C LYS A 52 29.08 14.96 7.80
N LYS A 53 28.80 14.14 8.82
CA LYS A 53 29.78 13.26 9.50
C LYS A 53 30.11 11.98 8.71
N GLY A 54 29.57 11.83 7.50
CA GLY A 54 29.86 10.72 6.59
C GLY A 54 28.97 9.49 6.76
N TYR A 55 27.86 9.58 7.50
CA TYR A 55 26.91 8.48 7.63
C TYR A 55 25.89 8.48 6.50
N THR A 56 25.50 7.28 6.03
CA THR A 56 24.42 7.18 5.05
C THR A 56 23.07 7.33 5.73
N LYS A 57 22.07 7.86 4.99
CA LYS A 57 20.68 7.94 5.47
C LYS A 57 20.13 6.57 5.89
N ARG A 58 20.56 5.50 5.22
CA ARG A 58 20.18 4.12 5.55
C ARG A 58 20.71 3.73 6.93
N ASP A 59 21.96 4.03 7.23
CA ASP A 59 22.59 3.70 8.51
C ASP A 59 21.97 4.49 9.65
N ILE A 60 21.70 5.79 9.42
CA ILE A 60 21.01 6.66 10.38
C ILE A 60 19.65 6.06 10.76
N PHE A 61 18.86 5.57 9.78
CA PHE A 61 17.57 4.96 10.09
C PHE A 61 17.66 3.62 10.80
N LYS A 62 18.66 2.80 10.49
CA LYS A 62 18.90 1.55 11.22
C LYS A 62 19.32 1.81 12.67
N ALA A 63 20.21 2.77 12.87
CA ALA A 63 20.63 3.21 14.19
C ALA A 63 19.45 3.81 14.99
N TYR A 64 18.64 4.66 14.36
CA TYR A 64 17.41 5.17 14.96
C TYR A 64 16.44 4.06 15.36
N PHE A 65 16.28 3.03 14.52
CA PHE A 65 15.44 1.87 14.85
C PHE A 65 15.95 1.16 16.11
N ILE A 66 17.26 0.93 16.23
CA ILE A 66 17.85 0.34 17.44
C ILE A 66 17.61 1.27 18.65
N ALA A 67 17.87 2.58 18.53
CA ALA A 67 17.65 3.54 19.62
C ALA A 67 16.21 3.51 20.13
N LYS A 68 15.23 3.48 19.23
CA LYS A 68 13.80 3.45 19.56
C LYS A 68 13.37 2.20 20.32
N HIS A 69 14.07 1.09 20.11
CA HIS A 69 13.73 -0.21 20.69
C HIS A 69 14.69 -0.67 21.79
N ALA A 70 15.73 0.11 22.07
CA ALA A 70 16.59 -0.08 23.24
C ALA A 70 15.81 0.24 24.52
N LYS A 71 16.18 -0.43 25.62
CA LYS A 71 15.59 -0.14 26.94
C LYS A 71 15.98 1.23 27.45
N GLU A 72 17.20 1.65 27.15
CA GLU A 72 17.76 2.94 27.52
C GLU A 72 17.57 3.92 26.36
N LYS A 73 17.41 5.21 26.69
CA LYS A 73 17.35 6.27 25.68
C LYS A 73 18.76 6.49 25.12
N LEU A 74 19.01 5.97 23.94
CA LEU A 74 20.29 6.09 23.25
C LEU A 74 20.22 7.12 22.13
N ASP A 75 21.30 7.87 21.94
CA ASP A 75 21.45 8.72 20.78
C ASP A 75 21.85 7.90 19.54
N VAL A 76 21.46 8.39 18.37
CA VAL A 76 21.68 7.69 17.09
C VAL A 76 23.18 7.59 16.76
N GLU A 77 23.98 8.60 17.13
CA GLU A 77 25.40 8.65 16.84
C GLU A 77 26.20 7.58 17.60
N THR A 78 25.83 7.29 18.84
CA THR A 78 26.41 6.24 19.69
C THR A 78 26.24 4.87 19.03
N ILE A 79 25.06 4.60 18.50
CA ILE A 79 24.79 3.34 17.78
C ILE A 79 25.59 3.28 16.47
N LEU A 80 25.68 4.40 15.75
CA LEU A 80 26.47 4.50 14.52
C LEU A 80 27.97 4.26 14.77
N LYS A 81 28.51 4.74 15.91
CA LYS A 81 29.90 4.49 16.31
C LYS A 81 30.15 3.00 16.61
N VAL A 82 29.24 2.34 17.31
CA VAL A 82 29.33 0.88 17.55
C VAL A 82 29.22 0.11 16.23
N TYR A 83 28.32 0.52 15.34
CA TYR A 83 28.21 -0.09 14.01
C TYR A 83 29.52 0.02 13.22
N LYS A 84 30.22 1.16 13.26
CA LYS A 84 31.54 1.31 12.62
C LYS A 84 32.59 0.34 13.18
N GLN A 85 32.51 -0.05 14.45
CA GLN A 85 33.41 -1.02 15.06
C GLN A 85 33.05 -2.47 14.70
N LYS A 86 31.75 -2.79 14.67
CA LYS A 86 31.25 -4.16 14.45
C LYS A 86 31.06 -4.53 12.98
N GLN A 87 30.79 -3.55 12.13
CA GLN A 87 30.46 -3.72 10.71
C GLN A 87 29.26 -4.66 10.43
N SER A 88 28.49 -5.05 11.46
CA SER A 88 27.25 -5.83 11.37
C SER A 88 26.13 -5.16 12.16
N TRP A 89 24.95 -5.07 11.55
CA TRP A 89 23.76 -4.53 12.21
C TRP A 89 23.17 -5.50 13.23
N GLU A 90 23.28 -6.79 12.98
CA GLU A 90 22.87 -7.86 13.89
C GLU A 90 23.70 -7.82 15.17
N GLU A 91 25.02 -7.69 15.06
CA GLU A 91 25.90 -7.55 16.23
C GLU A 91 25.69 -6.23 16.97
N THR A 92 25.50 -5.14 16.22
CA THR A 92 25.21 -3.83 16.82
C THR A 92 23.91 -3.87 17.62
N ALA A 93 22.84 -4.47 17.08
CA ALA A 93 21.58 -4.59 17.81
C ALA A 93 21.71 -5.50 19.03
N LYS A 94 22.42 -6.63 18.92
CA LYS A 94 22.73 -7.49 20.06
C LYS A 94 23.50 -6.77 21.16
N TYR A 95 24.48 -5.94 20.80
CA TYR A 95 25.24 -5.11 21.74
C TYR A 95 24.32 -4.21 22.58
N PHE A 96 23.31 -3.61 21.94
CA PHE A 96 22.29 -2.81 22.63
C PHE A 96 21.09 -3.61 23.15
N LYS A 97 21.19 -4.96 23.18
CA LYS A 97 20.14 -5.87 23.64
C LYS A 97 18.80 -5.69 22.90
N VAL A 98 18.86 -5.31 21.62
CA VAL A 98 17.72 -5.16 20.72
C VAL A 98 17.59 -6.40 19.85
N ASP A 99 16.47 -7.10 20.00
CA ASP A 99 16.11 -8.26 19.18
C ASP A 99 15.29 -7.81 17.95
N ILE A 100 15.99 -7.59 16.83
CA ILE A 100 15.38 -7.11 15.58
C ILE A 100 14.30 -8.09 15.09
N GLU A 101 14.54 -9.39 15.17
CA GLU A 101 13.62 -10.40 14.64
C GLU A 101 12.35 -10.49 15.47
N LYS A 102 12.47 -10.40 16.80
CA LYS A 102 11.30 -10.28 17.68
C LYS A 102 10.47 -9.04 17.34
N ILE A 103 11.10 -7.88 17.14
CA ILE A 103 10.39 -6.64 16.82
C ILE A 103 9.69 -6.74 15.46
N LYS A 104 10.36 -7.29 14.43
CA LYS A 104 9.75 -7.53 13.11
C LYS A 104 8.52 -8.41 13.23
N LYS A 105 8.62 -9.51 13.99
CA LYS A 105 7.51 -10.43 14.24
C LYS A 105 6.35 -9.73 14.96
N GLU A 106 6.62 -8.99 16.03
CA GLU A 106 5.59 -8.24 16.74
C GLU A 106 4.91 -7.18 15.86
N HIS A 107 5.67 -6.47 15.02
CA HIS A 107 5.14 -5.50 14.08
C HIS A 107 4.24 -6.17 13.04
N PHE A 108 4.69 -7.30 12.47
CA PHE A 108 3.90 -8.09 11.53
C PHE A 108 2.59 -8.58 12.16
N GLU A 109 2.63 -9.12 13.39
CA GLU A 109 1.43 -9.57 14.08
C GLU A 109 0.48 -8.42 14.41
N LYS A 110 0.99 -7.28 14.89
CA LYS A 110 0.17 -6.07 15.10
C LYS A 110 -0.52 -5.62 13.81
N HIS A 111 0.21 -5.62 12.70
CA HIS A 111 -0.34 -5.28 11.40
C HIS A 111 -1.44 -6.25 10.98
N LYS A 112 -1.20 -7.56 11.08
CA LYS A 112 -2.19 -8.61 10.80
C LYS A 112 -3.45 -8.47 11.67
N GLN A 113 -3.27 -8.23 12.97
CA GLN A 113 -4.37 -8.01 13.92
C GLN A 113 -5.17 -6.75 13.57
N PHE A 114 -4.52 -5.65 13.17
CA PHE A 114 -5.21 -4.44 12.75
C PHE A 114 -6.16 -4.71 11.58
N TYR A 115 -5.68 -5.40 10.53
CA TYR A 115 -6.48 -5.76 9.37
C TYR A 115 -7.63 -6.70 9.73
N LYS A 116 -7.37 -7.72 10.58
CA LYS A 116 -8.41 -8.65 11.02
C LYS A 116 -9.51 -7.97 11.84
N LYS A 117 -9.12 -7.15 12.82
CA LYS A 117 -10.06 -6.48 13.75
C LYS A 117 -10.93 -5.45 13.03
N ASN A 118 -10.38 -4.76 12.04
CA ASN A 118 -11.05 -3.65 11.36
C ASN A 118 -11.51 -3.99 9.95
N LYS A 119 -11.62 -5.29 9.60
CA LYS A 119 -11.97 -5.74 8.23
C LYS A 119 -13.20 -5.01 7.69
N THR A 120 -14.29 -4.97 8.45
CA THR A 120 -15.56 -4.37 8.02
C THR A 120 -15.41 -2.87 7.73
N GLN A 121 -14.75 -2.12 8.61
CA GLN A 121 -14.53 -0.69 8.44
C GLN A 121 -13.60 -0.39 7.25
N ILE A 122 -12.57 -1.23 7.05
CA ILE A 122 -11.67 -1.13 5.89
C ILE A 122 -12.46 -1.36 4.61
N ILE A 123 -13.28 -2.40 4.54
CA ILE A 123 -14.11 -2.71 3.37
C ILE A 123 -15.11 -1.58 3.09
N GLN A 124 -15.76 -1.05 4.11
CA GLN A 124 -16.68 0.08 3.95
C GLN A 124 -15.98 1.33 3.42
N TYR A 125 -14.77 1.62 3.92
CA TYR A 125 -13.97 2.74 3.43
C TYR A 125 -13.58 2.53 1.95
N LEU A 126 -13.10 1.32 1.61
CA LEU A 126 -12.72 0.98 0.24
C LEU A 126 -13.91 1.00 -0.72
N ALA A 127 -15.10 0.59 -0.27
CA ALA A 127 -16.33 0.65 -1.07
C ALA A 127 -16.62 2.10 -1.50
N THR A 128 -16.62 3.03 -0.54
CA THR A 128 -16.78 4.46 -0.83
C THR A 128 -15.65 4.99 -1.71
N TYR A 129 -14.40 4.59 -1.45
CA TYR A 129 -13.25 5.08 -2.19
C TYR A 129 -13.25 4.62 -3.66
N THR A 130 -13.65 3.37 -3.92
CA THR A 130 -13.62 2.75 -5.25
C THR A 130 -14.95 2.83 -6.00
N GLY A 131 -16.03 3.25 -5.33
CA GLY A 131 -17.38 3.22 -5.89
C GLY A 131 -17.99 1.81 -6.00
N LYS A 132 -17.32 0.78 -5.46
CA LYS A 132 -17.75 -0.62 -5.50
C LYS A 132 -18.60 -0.96 -4.28
N SER A 133 -19.44 -1.98 -4.37
CA SER A 133 -20.21 -2.43 -3.20
C SER A 133 -19.33 -3.20 -2.20
N PRO A 134 -19.61 -3.14 -0.88
CA PRO A 134 -18.90 -3.97 0.11
C PRO A 134 -18.93 -5.47 -0.24
N LYS A 135 -20.06 -5.96 -0.77
CA LYS A 135 -20.25 -7.35 -1.20
C LYS A 135 -19.29 -7.73 -2.34
N GLU A 136 -19.09 -6.83 -3.30
CA GLU A 136 -18.14 -7.03 -4.40
C GLU A 136 -16.68 -7.00 -3.90
N LEU A 137 -16.36 -6.16 -2.92
CA LEU A 137 -15.02 -6.17 -2.33
C LEU A 137 -14.75 -7.45 -1.53
N ASP A 138 -15.75 -7.98 -0.83
CA ASP A 138 -15.64 -9.27 -0.12
C ASP A 138 -15.45 -10.45 -1.07
N THR A 139 -15.93 -10.39 -2.33
CA THR A 139 -15.65 -11.47 -3.29
C THR A 139 -14.19 -11.47 -3.74
N TYR A 140 -13.55 -10.30 -3.88
CA TYR A 140 -12.12 -10.22 -4.19
C TYR A 140 -11.22 -10.81 -3.10
N LEU A 141 -11.67 -10.79 -1.85
CA LEU A 141 -10.93 -11.37 -0.73
C LEU A 141 -10.80 -12.90 -0.76
N LYS A 142 -11.46 -13.57 -1.71
CA LYS A 142 -11.25 -15.00 -1.98
C LYS A 142 -9.92 -15.24 -2.70
N ASP A 143 -9.45 -14.25 -3.47
CA ASP A 143 -8.29 -14.36 -4.33
C ASP A 143 -7.10 -13.54 -3.83
N VAL A 144 -7.37 -12.49 -3.05
CA VAL A 144 -6.33 -11.58 -2.54
C VAL A 144 -6.53 -11.30 -1.06
N ASP A 145 -5.45 -10.95 -0.36
CA ASP A 145 -5.57 -10.46 1.01
C ASP A 145 -6.03 -8.99 1.06
N LEU A 146 -6.54 -8.57 2.22
CA LEU A 146 -7.09 -7.22 2.42
C LEU A 146 -6.01 -6.12 2.28
N HIS A 147 -4.74 -6.43 2.57
CA HIS A 147 -3.66 -5.47 2.37
C HIS A 147 -3.40 -5.24 0.88
N PHE A 148 -3.37 -6.32 0.08
CA PHE A 148 -3.30 -6.19 -1.36
C PHE A 148 -4.49 -5.43 -1.93
N LEU A 149 -5.73 -5.67 -1.44
CA LEU A 149 -6.91 -4.93 -1.91
C LEU A 149 -6.79 -3.41 -1.70
N VAL A 150 -6.18 -2.97 -0.59
CA VAL A 150 -5.86 -1.55 -0.34
C VAL A 150 -4.89 -1.00 -1.40
N VAL A 151 -3.84 -1.77 -1.73
CA VAL A 151 -2.87 -1.37 -2.76
C VAL A 151 -3.47 -1.42 -4.16
N ALA A 152 -4.32 -2.40 -4.45
CA ALA A 152 -5.03 -2.53 -5.72
C ALA A 152 -5.97 -1.34 -5.96
N ALA A 153 -6.66 -0.86 -4.91
CA ALA A 153 -7.46 0.36 -4.99
C ALA A 153 -6.62 1.60 -5.33
N ALA A 154 -5.41 1.71 -4.77
CA ALA A 154 -4.47 2.78 -5.12
C ALA A 154 -4.02 2.68 -6.59
N ILE A 155 -3.65 1.48 -7.06
CA ILE A 155 -3.26 1.25 -8.46
C ILE A 155 -4.42 1.62 -9.38
N SER A 156 -5.63 1.12 -9.11
CA SER A 156 -6.84 1.39 -9.89
C SER A 156 -7.09 2.89 -10.04
N LYS A 157 -7.02 3.67 -8.95
CA LYS A 157 -7.17 5.14 -9.03
C LYS A 157 -6.06 5.80 -9.84
N LYS A 158 -4.80 5.38 -9.66
CA LYS A 158 -3.64 6.03 -10.29
C LYS A 158 -3.51 5.71 -11.79
N SER A 159 -3.95 4.52 -12.20
CA SER A 159 -3.99 4.08 -13.61
C SER A 159 -5.27 4.43 -14.33
N ASN A 160 -6.35 4.72 -13.59
CA ASN A 160 -7.72 4.77 -14.12
C ASN A 160 -8.18 3.41 -14.70
N THR A 161 -7.55 2.31 -14.28
CA THR A 161 -7.93 0.94 -14.63
C THR A 161 -8.93 0.41 -13.61
N ASP A 162 -9.96 -0.31 -14.06
CA ASP A 162 -10.97 -0.87 -13.17
C ASP A 162 -10.33 -1.82 -12.14
N LEU A 163 -10.78 -1.74 -10.89
CA LEU A 163 -10.24 -2.55 -9.80
C LEU A 163 -10.29 -4.06 -10.12
N ASN A 164 -11.32 -4.52 -10.83
CA ASN A 164 -11.51 -5.92 -11.18
C ASN A 164 -10.36 -6.41 -12.06
N GLN A 165 -9.87 -5.56 -12.97
CA GLN A 165 -8.72 -5.87 -13.82
C GLN A 165 -7.42 -5.98 -12.99
N ILE A 166 -7.24 -5.11 -11.99
CA ILE A 166 -6.10 -5.17 -11.07
C ILE A 166 -6.12 -6.45 -10.23
N ILE A 167 -7.31 -6.86 -9.76
CA ILE A 167 -7.51 -8.13 -9.06
C ILE A 167 -7.24 -9.32 -10.00
N GLN A 168 -7.69 -9.24 -11.25
CA GLN A 168 -7.46 -10.27 -12.26
C GLN A 168 -5.96 -10.53 -12.50
N TYR A 169 -5.15 -9.48 -12.60
CA TYR A 169 -3.69 -9.67 -12.70
C TYR A 169 -3.10 -10.43 -11.51
N LYS A 170 -3.62 -10.19 -10.31
CA LYS A 170 -3.19 -10.92 -9.12
C LYS A 170 -3.61 -12.39 -9.15
N LYS A 171 -4.81 -12.69 -9.67
CA LYS A 171 -5.29 -14.08 -9.89
C LYS A 171 -4.41 -14.83 -10.89
N GLU A 172 -3.93 -14.13 -11.91
CA GLU A 172 -2.99 -14.66 -12.91
C GLU A 172 -1.57 -14.86 -12.37
N GLY A 173 -1.33 -14.60 -11.08
CA GLY A 173 -0.05 -14.83 -10.42
C GLY A 173 0.94 -13.67 -10.52
N LYS A 174 0.57 -12.55 -11.15
CA LYS A 174 1.46 -11.39 -11.29
C LYS A 174 1.78 -10.79 -9.92
N HIS A 175 3.05 -10.48 -9.69
CA HIS A 175 3.46 -9.80 -8.46
C HIS A 175 3.19 -8.28 -8.53
N LEU A 176 3.10 -7.62 -7.38
CA LEU A 176 2.78 -6.19 -7.28
C LEU A 176 3.66 -5.30 -8.19
N LYS A 177 4.96 -5.59 -8.27
CA LYS A 177 5.88 -4.84 -9.14
C LYS A 177 5.54 -4.99 -10.62
N GLU A 178 5.14 -6.19 -11.04
CA GLU A 178 4.73 -6.45 -12.42
C GLU A 178 3.42 -5.74 -12.72
N ILE A 179 2.44 -5.80 -11.81
CA ILE A 179 1.15 -5.09 -11.96
C ILE A 179 1.39 -3.59 -12.13
N ILE A 180 2.20 -2.98 -11.26
CA ILE A 180 2.58 -1.56 -11.35
C ILE A 180 3.25 -1.25 -12.70
N SER A 181 4.08 -2.16 -13.21
CA SER A 181 4.78 -1.99 -14.49
C SER A 181 3.85 -2.12 -15.69
N ILE A 182 2.91 -3.07 -15.66
CA ILE A 182 1.87 -3.27 -16.69
C ILE A 182 1.01 -2.01 -16.81
N GLU A 183 0.63 -1.45 -15.66
CA GLU A 183 -0.14 -0.20 -15.57
C GLU A 183 0.70 1.07 -15.83
N LYS A 184 1.99 0.91 -16.14
CA LYS A 184 2.94 2.00 -16.42
C LYS A 184 2.98 3.07 -15.33
N LEU A 185 2.85 2.65 -14.07
CA LEU A 185 2.83 3.56 -12.92
C LEU A 185 4.22 3.70 -12.29
N ASP A 186 4.49 4.90 -11.78
CA ASP A 186 5.61 5.11 -10.86
C ASP A 186 5.32 4.43 -9.50
N PRO A 187 6.19 3.54 -9.00
CA PRO A 187 5.97 2.85 -7.71
C PRO A 187 5.81 3.80 -6.53
N LYS A 188 6.48 4.96 -6.54
CA LYS A 188 6.39 5.94 -5.46
C LYS A 188 5.02 6.62 -5.44
N SER A 189 4.46 6.92 -6.60
CA SER A 189 3.09 7.42 -6.76
C SER A 189 2.05 6.45 -6.18
N VAL A 190 2.17 5.16 -6.49
CA VAL A 190 1.30 4.12 -5.93
C VAL A 190 1.45 4.01 -4.41
N PHE A 191 2.68 4.01 -3.91
CA PHE A 191 2.95 3.96 -2.47
C PHE A 191 2.33 5.16 -1.73
N ASN A 192 2.45 6.36 -2.28
CA ASN A 192 1.87 7.57 -1.69
C ASN A 192 0.35 7.49 -1.64
N GLU A 193 -0.30 7.00 -2.70
CA GLU A 193 -1.75 6.85 -2.68
C GLU A 193 -2.22 5.75 -1.72
N ALA A 194 -1.54 4.60 -1.68
CA ALA A 194 -1.82 3.58 -0.68
C ALA A 194 -1.68 4.12 0.76
N LYS A 195 -0.65 4.95 1.01
CA LYS A 195 -0.47 5.65 2.29
C LYS A 195 -1.62 6.61 2.59
N ASN A 196 -2.15 7.31 1.58
CA ASN A 196 -3.32 8.18 1.74
C ASN A 196 -4.57 7.38 2.12
N ILE A 197 -4.84 6.26 1.43
CA ILE A 197 -5.92 5.32 1.76
C ILE A 197 -5.79 4.84 3.20
N HIS A 198 -4.60 4.39 3.60
CA HIS A 198 -4.33 3.96 4.97
C HIS A 198 -4.63 5.05 6.00
N LYS A 199 -4.20 6.30 5.77
CA LYS A 199 -4.54 7.43 6.65
C LYS A 199 -6.06 7.65 6.73
N GLY A 200 -6.76 7.54 5.60
CA GLY A 200 -8.22 7.62 5.54
C GLY A 200 -8.89 6.54 6.37
N ILE A 201 -8.47 5.28 6.22
CA ILE A 201 -8.92 4.14 7.03
C ILE A 201 -8.70 4.41 8.52
N TYR A 202 -7.50 4.84 8.94
CA TYR A 202 -7.22 5.13 10.35
C TYR A 202 -8.11 6.24 10.91
N ARG A 203 -8.41 7.27 10.12
CA ARG A 203 -9.34 8.34 10.52
C ARG A 203 -10.77 7.83 10.63
N ALA A 204 -11.20 6.96 9.72
CA ALA A 204 -12.55 6.39 9.73
C ALA A 204 -12.77 5.45 10.94
N ILE A 205 -11.75 4.69 11.35
CA ILE A 205 -11.82 3.78 12.51
C ILE A 205 -11.79 4.53 13.85
N LYS A 206 -11.13 5.70 13.90
CA LYS A 206 -11.02 6.52 15.13
C LYS A 206 -12.25 7.37 15.43
N LYS A 207 -13.14 7.54 14.46
CA LYS A 207 -14.43 8.21 14.64
C LYS A 207 -15.43 7.23 15.24
#